data_AF-A0A956I3D5-F1
#
_entry.id   AF-A0A956I3D5-F1
#
_cell.length_a   1.000
_cell.length_b   1.000
_cell.length_c   1.000
_cell.angle_alpha   90.00
_cell.angle_beta   90.00
_cell.angle_gamma   90.00
#
_symmetry.space_group_name_H-M   'P 1'
#
loop_
_entity.id
_entity.type
_entity.pdbx_description
1 polymer ?
#
loop_
_entity_poly.entity_id
_entity_poly.type
_entity_poly.pdbx_seq_one_letter_code
_entity_poly.pdbx_strand_id
1 'polypeptide(L)'
;GRGGAGFPAGIKLQTVKDAPSATGQKYVVVNADEGDAGAFIDKELLEQAPHTVLEGTILAAYAVGASEGYVYLRGEYPRAIAVWKKALADAREAGILGGSVLGSGFAFDVKLVEGHGAYICGEETSLLRSLEGVPAQVSPKPPFPAIQGLNGAPTVVNNVETLAAYPWIVERGGDAYAALGAGKSRGTKLVSVSGHVAKPGLFEVELGTSLRSILFELAGGVPNGKRFKAVQIGGPLGGILGEAHLDLPMTFEDLAAAGGMLGHAGMVVYDEDVDLVRIGRGLMKFCAVESCGKCFPCRIGSVRATEIFDKVLEGRGTQADIELLGEINETMRVGSLCALGGGIPIPVENLLTSFVSELDRYVPGAKAPVVV
;
A
#
# COMPACT_ATOMS: atom_id res chain seq x y z
N GLY A 1 6.98 7.46 4.46
CA GLY A 1 6.95 5.98 4.35
C GLY A 1 6.32 5.62 3.03
N ARG A 2 6.68 4.48 2.45
CA ARG A 2 6.30 4.10 1.07
C ARG A 2 5.21 3.03 0.97
N GLY A 3 4.90 2.32 2.06
CA GLY A 3 3.90 1.23 2.09
C GLY A 3 2.44 1.67 2.28
N GLY A 4 2.00 2.75 1.64
CA GLY A 4 0.60 3.19 1.66
C GLY A 4 0.19 4.19 2.76
N ALA A 5 0.72 4.08 3.98
CA ALA A 5 0.32 4.97 5.08
C ALA A 5 0.91 6.40 5.00
N GLY A 6 1.94 6.62 4.16
CA GLY A 6 2.62 7.92 4.03
C GLY A 6 3.40 8.39 5.27
N PHE A 7 3.30 7.70 6.42
CA PHE A 7 3.86 8.16 7.68
C PHE A 7 5.39 8.45 7.64
N PRO A 8 5.88 9.55 8.25
CA PRO A 8 7.30 9.88 8.25
C PRO A 8 8.17 8.79 8.88
N ALA A 9 9.06 8.21 8.08
CA ALA A 9 9.83 7.02 8.48
C ALA A 9 10.81 7.33 9.64
N GLY A 10 11.45 8.50 9.61
CA GLY A 10 12.36 8.94 10.68
C GLY A 10 11.65 9.11 12.03
N ILE A 11 10.42 9.66 12.04
CA ILE A 11 9.61 9.75 13.27
C ILE A 11 9.28 8.35 13.78
N LYS A 12 8.91 7.42 12.88
CA LYS A 12 8.62 6.03 13.26
C LYS A 12 9.83 5.35 13.91
N LEU A 13 11.01 5.49 13.32
CA LEU A 13 12.26 4.98 13.88
C LEU A 13 12.56 5.60 15.25
N GLN A 14 12.42 6.93 15.36
CA GLN A 14 12.65 7.65 16.61
C GLN A 14 11.72 7.18 17.72
N THR A 15 10.42 6.99 17.43
CA THR A 15 9.47 6.45 18.42
C THR A 15 9.90 5.08 18.95
N VAL A 16 10.37 4.18 18.08
CA VAL A 16 10.85 2.85 18.51
C VAL A 16 12.18 2.95 19.26
N LYS A 17 13.07 3.85 18.85
CA LYS A 17 14.32 4.13 19.55
C LYS A 17 14.07 4.63 20.98
N ASP A 18 13.10 5.50 21.18
CA ASP A 18 12.79 6.09 22.47
C ASP A 18 11.86 5.22 23.33
N ALA A 19 11.15 4.27 22.72
CA ALA A 19 10.24 3.38 23.43
C ALA A 19 10.98 2.51 24.45
N PRO A 20 10.50 2.45 25.71
CA PRO A 20 11.08 1.59 26.73
C PRO A 20 10.86 0.11 26.39
N SER A 21 11.86 -0.72 26.64
CA SER A 21 11.75 -2.18 26.51
C SER A 21 12.21 -2.83 27.81
N ALA A 22 11.32 -3.60 28.44
CA ALA A 22 11.60 -4.26 29.72
C ALA A 22 12.78 -5.25 29.63
N THR A 23 12.99 -5.86 28.46
CA THR A 23 14.07 -6.81 28.19
C THR A 23 15.23 -6.20 27.42
N GLY A 24 15.11 -4.93 27.01
CA GLY A 24 16.02 -4.29 26.04
C GLY A 24 15.80 -4.74 24.60
N GLN A 25 14.96 -5.76 24.34
CA GLN A 25 14.68 -6.26 23.00
C GLN A 25 13.83 -5.27 22.20
N LYS A 26 14.17 -5.11 20.92
CA LYS A 26 13.39 -4.41 19.90
C LYS A 26 13.45 -5.17 18.60
N TYR A 27 12.47 -5.01 17.73
CA TYR A 27 12.39 -5.73 16.47
C TYR A 27 12.30 -4.79 15.26
N VAL A 28 12.89 -5.22 14.15
CA VAL A 28 12.65 -4.65 12.82
C VAL A 28 11.88 -5.67 11.99
N VAL A 29 10.80 -5.24 11.36
CA VAL A 29 10.02 -6.09 10.46
C VAL A 29 9.97 -5.44 9.08
N VAL A 30 10.46 -6.17 8.09
CA VAL A 30 10.29 -5.85 6.67
C VAL A 30 8.92 -6.36 6.25
N ASN A 31 8.01 -5.43 5.96
CA ASN A 31 6.73 -5.73 5.35
C ASN A 31 6.93 -5.92 3.84
N ALA A 32 7.07 -7.19 3.44
CA ALA A 32 7.21 -7.63 2.05
C ALA A 32 5.94 -8.37 1.57
N ASP A 33 4.79 -8.03 2.15
CA ASP A 33 3.46 -8.48 1.71
C ASP A 33 2.77 -7.38 0.90
N GLU A 34 3.19 -7.25 -0.36
CA GLU A 34 2.58 -6.34 -1.33
C GLU A 34 1.29 -6.93 -1.88
N GLY A 35 0.21 -6.83 -1.11
CA GLY A 35 -1.12 -7.37 -1.50
C GLY A 35 -1.91 -6.48 -2.47
N ASP A 36 -1.50 -5.23 -2.70
CA ASP A 36 -2.24 -4.26 -3.50
C ASP A 36 -2.31 -4.67 -4.98
N ALA A 37 -3.52 -4.91 -5.47
CA ALA A 37 -3.75 -5.17 -6.90
C ALA A 37 -3.20 -4.01 -7.76
N GLY A 38 -2.45 -4.36 -8.80
CA GLY A 38 -1.80 -3.39 -9.70
C GLY A 38 -0.45 -2.87 -9.20
N ALA A 39 -0.02 -3.24 -7.99
CA ALA A 39 1.32 -2.96 -7.48
C ALA A 39 2.24 -4.19 -7.65
N PHE A 40 3.48 -3.95 -8.03
CA PHE A 40 4.55 -4.96 -8.14
C PHE A 40 5.94 -4.36 -7.84
N ILE A 41 5.97 -3.29 -7.04
CA ILE A 41 7.17 -2.50 -6.71
C ILE A 41 8.05 -3.28 -5.76
N ASP A 42 7.46 -3.77 -4.66
CA ASP A 42 8.20 -4.52 -3.66
C ASP A 42 8.70 -5.82 -4.26
N LYS A 43 7.88 -6.49 -5.10
CA LYS A 43 8.31 -7.68 -5.83
C LYS A 43 9.62 -7.47 -6.59
N GLU A 44 9.69 -6.42 -7.41
CA GLU A 44 10.88 -6.14 -8.21
C GLU A 44 12.10 -5.81 -7.32
N LEU A 45 11.90 -5.02 -6.25
CA LEU A 45 12.98 -4.74 -5.29
C LEU A 45 13.49 -6.01 -4.60
N LEU A 46 12.58 -6.90 -4.18
CA LEU A 46 12.92 -8.15 -3.51
C LEU A 46 13.65 -9.12 -4.44
N GLU A 47 13.29 -9.17 -5.73
CA GLU A 47 13.89 -10.08 -6.70
C GLU A 47 15.20 -9.56 -7.30
N GLN A 48 15.31 -8.26 -7.54
CA GLN A 48 16.42 -7.65 -8.28
C GLN A 48 17.46 -6.98 -7.38
N ALA A 49 17.04 -6.45 -6.21
CA ALA A 49 17.89 -5.68 -5.30
C ALA A 49 17.78 -6.13 -3.82
N PRO A 50 17.83 -7.44 -3.52
CA PRO A 50 17.61 -7.96 -2.16
C PRO A 50 18.63 -7.40 -1.16
N HIS A 51 19.89 -7.21 -1.57
CA HIS A 51 20.94 -6.69 -0.68
C HIS A 51 20.74 -5.21 -0.34
N THR A 52 20.18 -4.40 -1.23
CA THR A 52 19.85 -2.99 -0.95
C THR A 52 18.77 -2.90 0.13
N VAL A 53 17.73 -3.74 0.04
CA VAL A 53 16.69 -3.82 1.07
C VAL A 53 17.26 -4.35 2.39
N LEU A 54 18.12 -5.37 2.33
CA LEU A 54 18.78 -5.94 3.51
C LEU A 54 19.67 -4.91 4.22
N GLU A 55 20.46 -4.15 3.47
CA GLU A 55 21.28 -3.06 4.01
C GLU A 55 20.41 -2.01 4.70
N GLY A 56 19.32 -1.58 4.06
CA GLY A 56 18.34 -0.69 4.68
C GLY A 56 17.73 -1.25 5.96
N THR A 57 17.51 -2.57 6.01
CA THR A 57 17.01 -3.27 7.20
C THR A 57 18.02 -3.23 8.34
N ILE A 58 19.30 -3.46 8.04
CA ILE A 58 20.40 -3.40 9.01
C ILE A 58 20.56 -1.96 9.55
N LEU A 59 20.49 -0.96 8.67
CA LEU A 59 20.53 0.46 9.07
C LEU A 59 19.36 0.83 9.98
N ALA A 60 18.15 0.35 9.67
CA ALA A 60 16.97 0.54 10.51
C ALA A 60 17.18 -0.10 11.89
N ALA A 61 17.71 -1.33 11.93
CA ALA A 61 17.99 -2.07 13.16
C ALA A 61 19.02 -1.36 14.03
N TYR A 62 20.12 -0.90 13.41
CA TYR A 62 21.15 -0.12 14.07
C TYR A 62 20.58 1.17 14.68
N ALA A 63 19.75 1.91 13.92
CA ALA A 63 19.16 3.16 14.37
C ALA A 63 18.26 3.00 15.61
N VAL A 64 17.52 1.90 15.71
CA VAL A 64 16.59 1.65 16.82
C VAL A 64 17.19 0.81 17.96
N GLY A 65 18.35 0.17 17.72
CA GLY A 65 18.98 -0.77 18.64
C GLY A 65 18.32 -2.15 18.68
N ALA A 66 17.78 -2.61 17.56
CA ALA A 66 17.18 -3.95 17.45
C ALA A 66 18.25 -5.00 17.16
N SER A 67 18.18 -6.15 17.83
CA SER A 67 19.08 -7.30 17.62
C SER A 67 18.49 -8.39 16.73
N GLU A 68 17.17 -8.34 16.49
CA GLU A 68 16.45 -9.34 15.69
C GLU A 68 15.49 -8.66 14.72
N GLY A 69 15.43 -9.19 13.51
CA GLY A 69 14.47 -8.77 12.52
C GLY A 69 13.75 -9.91 11.81
N TYR A 70 12.67 -9.57 11.12
CA TYR A 70 11.89 -10.49 10.32
C TYR A 70 11.58 -9.89 8.95
N VAL A 71 11.70 -10.71 7.91
CA VAL A 71 11.17 -10.39 6.58
C VAL A 71 9.90 -11.19 6.42
N TYR A 72 8.74 -10.51 6.43
CA TYR A 72 7.45 -11.15 6.19
C TYR A 72 7.15 -11.05 4.70
N LEU A 73 7.42 -12.12 3.96
CA LEU A 73 7.36 -12.16 2.50
C LEU A 73 6.17 -13.01 2.07
N ARG A 74 5.29 -12.47 1.24
CA ARG A 74 4.11 -13.18 0.76
C ARG A 74 4.43 -14.48 0.01
N GLY A 75 3.65 -15.52 0.26
CA GLY A 75 3.86 -16.86 -0.31
C GLY A 75 3.73 -16.90 -1.83
N GLU A 76 3.05 -15.93 -2.46
CA GLU A 76 2.87 -15.89 -3.91
C GLU A 76 4.14 -15.49 -4.69
N TYR A 77 5.24 -15.13 -4.02
CA TYR A 77 6.52 -14.74 -4.65
C TYR A 77 7.63 -15.79 -4.47
N PRO A 78 7.52 -16.99 -5.09
CA PRO A 78 8.48 -18.08 -4.89
C PRO A 78 9.90 -17.71 -5.33
N ARG A 79 10.04 -16.87 -6.37
CA ARG A 79 11.33 -16.37 -6.82
C ARG A 79 11.96 -15.43 -5.79
N ALA A 80 11.21 -14.45 -5.28
CA ALA A 80 11.69 -13.56 -4.22
C ALA A 80 12.12 -14.35 -2.97
N ILE A 81 11.34 -15.37 -2.56
CA ILE A 81 11.70 -16.27 -1.46
C ILE A 81 13.05 -16.95 -1.69
N ALA A 82 13.26 -17.53 -2.88
CA ALA A 82 14.53 -18.19 -3.21
C ALA A 82 15.72 -17.21 -3.21
N VAL A 83 15.52 -16.03 -3.80
CA VAL A 83 16.53 -14.96 -3.83
C VAL A 83 16.89 -14.50 -2.41
N TRP A 84 15.91 -14.26 -1.55
CA TRP A 84 16.14 -13.82 -0.17
C TRP A 84 16.79 -14.90 0.69
N LYS A 85 16.40 -16.17 0.56
CA LYS A 85 17.09 -17.28 1.24
C LYS A 85 18.58 -17.28 0.91
N LYS A 86 18.94 -17.08 -0.37
CA LYS A 86 20.33 -16.97 -0.79
C LYS A 86 21.00 -15.70 -0.24
N ALA A 87 20.37 -14.52 -0.40
CA ALA A 87 20.95 -13.25 0.07
C ALA A 87 21.23 -13.24 1.57
N LEU A 88 20.36 -13.86 2.38
CA LEU A 88 20.56 -14.01 3.82
C LEU A 88 21.71 -14.99 4.16
N ALA A 89 21.87 -16.06 3.38
CA ALA A 89 23.00 -16.98 3.55
C ALA A 89 24.33 -16.29 3.19
N ASP A 90 24.38 -15.63 2.03
CA ASP A 90 25.54 -14.87 1.57
C ASP A 90 25.94 -13.78 2.59
N ALA A 91 24.96 -13.06 3.14
CA ALA A 91 25.22 -12.00 4.12
C ALA A 91 25.74 -12.54 5.46
N ARG A 92 25.29 -13.72 5.91
CA ARG A 92 25.84 -14.38 7.10
C ARG A 92 27.27 -14.87 6.86
N GLU A 93 27.55 -15.48 5.71
CA GLU A 93 28.89 -15.93 5.33
C GLU A 93 29.89 -14.77 5.27
N ALA A 94 29.45 -13.62 4.73
CA ALA A 94 30.25 -12.40 4.65
C ALA A 94 30.38 -11.64 5.99
N GLY A 95 29.75 -12.10 7.08
CA GLY A 95 29.77 -11.40 8.38
C GLY A 95 28.96 -10.09 8.39
N ILE A 96 28.07 -9.89 7.42
CA ILE A 96 27.14 -8.74 7.36
C ILE A 96 25.95 -8.96 8.32
N LEU A 97 25.60 -10.21 8.62
CA LEU A 97 24.61 -10.59 9.63
C LEU A 97 25.25 -11.50 10.70
N GLY A 98 24.79 -11.37 11.94
CA GLY A 98 25.19 -12.23 13.06
C GLY A 98 25.55 -11.44 14.32
N GLY A 99 26.45 -12.00 15.13
CA GLY A 99 26.81 -11.45 16.44
C GLY A 99 27.61 -10.15 16.43
N SER A 100 28.17 -9.76 15.28
CA SER A 100 28.87 -8.48 15.09
C SER A 100 28.88 -8.12 13.61
N VAL A 101 27.90 -7.33 13.19
CA VAL A 101 27.74 -6.84 11.81
C VAL A 101 29.01 -6.13 11.37
N LEU A 102 29.70 -6.68 10.38
CA LEU A 102 30.97 -6.16 9.83
C LEU A 102 32.05 -5.90 10.91
N GLY A 103 32.01 -6.62 12.03
CA GLY A 103 32.95 -6.41 13.14
C GLY A 103 32.69 -5.14 13.97
N SER A 104 31.56 -4.46 13.78
CA SER A 104 31.22 -3.19 14.44
C SER A 104 30.90 -3.30 15.94
N GLY A 105 30.69 -4.52 16.46
CA GLY A 105 30.20 -4.76 17.82
C GLY A 105 28.66 -4.68 17.95
N PHE A 106 27.95 -4.29 16.88
CA PHE A 106 26.49 -4.35 16.82
C PHE A 106 26.03 -5.73 16.35
N ALA A 107 25.19 -6.40 17.14
CA ALA A 107 24.63 -7.71 16.79
C ALA A 107 23.26 -7.55 16.12
N PHE A 108 23.07 -8.16 14.96
CA PHE A 108 21.79 -8.21 14.28
C PHE A 108 21.69 -9.42 13.35
N ASP A 109 20.57 -10.14 13.43
CA ASP A 109 20.21 -11.19 12.48
C ASP A 109 18.74 -11.06 12.07
N VAL A 110 18.40 -11.58 10.89
CA VAL A 110 17.06 -11.46 10.29
C VAL A 110 16.56 -12.80 9.77
N LYS A 111 15.31 -13.13 10.08
CA LYS A 111 14.66 -14.38 9.65
C LYS A 111 13.67 -14.10 8.53
N LEU A 112 13.64 -14.97 7.52
CA LEU A 112 12.59 -14.95 6.50
C LEU A 112 11.38 -15.75 6.99
N VAL A 113 10.20 -15.15 6.90
CA VAL A 113 8.91 -15.79 7.17
C VAL A 113 8.06 -15.71 5.92
N GLU A 114 7.58 -16.87 5.47
CA GLU A 114 6.71 -17.01 4.30
C GLU A 114 5.24 -16.85 4.72
N GLY A 115 4.56 -15.86 4.13
CA GLY A 115 3.13 -15.62 4.31
C GLY A 115 2.27 -16.64 3.57
N HIS A 116 0.98 -16.72 3.91
CA HIS A 116 0.05 -17.73 3.40
C HIS A 116 -1.12 -17.14 2.60
N GLY A 117 -0.88 -16.04 1.87
CA GLY A 117 -1.82 -15.50 0.88
C GLY A 117 -3.05 -14.83 1.46
N ALA A 118 -2.86 -13.81 2.29
CA ALA A 118 -3.94 -12.97 2.80
C ALA A 118 -3.54 -11.50 2.75
N TYR A 119 -4.28 -10.68 2.00
CA TYR A 119 -3.99 -9.24 1.86
C TYR A 119 -3.88 -8.52 3.21
N ILE A 120 -4.73 -8.93 4.17
CA ILE A 120 -4.77 -8.30 5.48
C ILE A 120 -3.47 -8.49 6.27
N CYS A 121 -2.62 -9.46 5.92
CA CYS A 121 -1.31 -9.62 6.52
C CYS A 121 -0.34 -8.48 6.15
N GLY A 122 -0.64 -7.67 5.13
CA GLY A 122 0.11 -6.47 4.79
C GLY A 122 -0.19 -5.29 5.73
N GLU A 123 -1.29 -5.33 6.49
CA GLU A 123 -1.57 -4.32 7.52
C GLU A 123 -0.67 -4.54 8.73
N GLU A 124 -0.05 -3.46 9.21
CA GLU A 124 1.00 -3.49 10.23
C GLU A 124 0.68 -4.34 11.46
N THR A 125 -0.49 -4.18 12.09
CA THR A 125 -0.83 -4.92 13.31
C THR A 125 -1.20 -6.38 13.04
N SER A 126 -1.84 -6.63 11.90
CA SER A 126 -2.21 -7.96 11.44
C SER A 126 -0.97 -8.78 11.06
N LEU A 127 0.02 -8.15 10.41
CA LEU A 127 1.31 -8.73 10.07
C LEU A 127 2.02 -9.27 11.31
N LEU A 128 2.13 -8.44 12.36
CA LEU A 128 2.79 -8.84 13.60
C LEU A 128 2.10 -10.01 14.26
N ARG A 129 0.77 -10.04 14.23
CA ARG A 129 -0.01 -11.17 14.75
C ARG A 129 0.21 -12.46 13.94
N SER A 130 0.32 -12.33 12.61
CA SER A 130 0.68 -13.47 11.77
C SER A 130 2.07 -13.99 12.12
N LEU A 131 3.04 -13.12 12.41
CA LEU A 131 4.39 -13.50 12.88
C LEU A 131 4.35 -14.20 14.24
N GLU A 132 3.44 -13.79 15.13
CA GLU A 132 3.20 -14.43 16.44
C GLU A 132 2.51 -15.80 16.33
N GLY A 133 2.12 -16.22 15.13
CA GLY A 133 1.44 -17.51 14.89
C GLY A 133 -0.03 -17.51 15.34
N VAL A 134 -0.63 -16.33 15.53
CA VAL A 134 -2.06 -16.18 15.86
C VAL A 134 -2.83 -15.66 14.63
N PRO A 135 -4.17 -15.78 14.59
CA PRO A 135 -4.95 -15.28 13.46
C PRO A 135 -4.65 -13.81 13.15
N ALA A 136 -4.35 -13.55 11.87
CA ALA A 136 -4.07 -12.25 11.28
C ALA A 136 -5.35 -11.39 11.28
N GLN A 137 -5.55 -10.67 12.38
CA GLN A 137 -6.66 -9.76 12.60
C GLN A 137 -6.09 -8.43 13.04
N VAL A 138 -6.65 -7.34 12.55
CA VAL A 138 -6.20 -6.00 12.95
C VAL A 138 -6.49 -5.75 14.44
N SER A 139 -5.54 -5.08 15.10
CA SER A 139 -5.68 -4.64 16.49
C SER A 139 -6.09 -3.16 16.54
N PRO A 140 -6.97 -2.77 17.48
CA PRO A 140 -7.26 -1.36 17.68
C PRO A 140 -5.99 -0.62 18.14
N LYS A 141 -5.82 0.61 17.67
CA LYS A 141 -4.75 1.52 18.10
C LYS A 141 -5.42 2.55 19.04
N PRO A 142 -4.87 2.85 20.23
CA PRO A 142 -3.63 2.36 20.86
C PRO A 142 -3.73 0.95 21.53
N PRO A 143 -2.60 0.27 21.83
CA PRO A 143 -1.21 0.72 21.65
C PRO A 143 -0.72 0.59 20.19
N PHE A 144 0.22 1.46 19.80
CA PHE A 144 0.87 1.37 18.48
C PHE A 144 2.01 0.34 18.50
N PRO A 145 2.29 -0.34 17.38
CA PRO A 145 3.41 -1.28 17.26
C PRO A 145 4.77 -0.72 17.66
N ALA A 146 4.95 0.59 17.44
CA ALA A 146 6.18 1.30 17.81
C ALA A 146 6.43 1.31 19.33
N ILE A 147 5.38 1.15 20.15
CA ILE A 147 5.46 1.06 21.61
C ILE A 147 5.34 -0.40 22.05
N GLN A 148 4.34 -1.11 21.54
CA GLN A 148 4.05 -2.50 21.87
C GLN A 148 3.65 -3.24 20.60
N GLY A 149 4.62 -3.89 19.97
CA GLY A 149 4.48 -4.64 18.73
C GLY A 149 4.72 -6.13 18.95
N LEU A 150 5.62 -6.71 18.16
CA LEU A 150 5.92 -8.14 18.13
C LEU A 150 6.32 -8.65 19.52
N ASN A 151 5.61 -9.67 20.01
CA ASN A 151 5.83 -10.26 21.34
C ASN A 151 5.79 -9.22 22.48
N GLY A 152 5.03 -8.14 22.28
CA GLY A 152 4.91 -7.05 23.24
C GLY A 152 6.10 -6.09 23.29
N ALA A 153 7.11 -6.23 22.43
CA ALA A 153 8.27 -5.35 22.39
C ALA A 153 8.12 -4.22 21.34
N PRO A 154 8.79 -3.07 21.52
CA PRO A 154 8.83 -2.02 20.51
C PRO A 154 9.30 -2.55 19.16
N THR A 155 8.48 -2.35 18.13
CA THR A 155 8.73 -2.91 16.79
C THR A 155 8.55 -1.85 15.73
N VAL A 156 9.55 -1.71 14.86
CA VAL A 156 9.41 -0.91 13.64
C VAL A 156 9.05 -1.82 12.48
N VAL A 157 7.88 -1.59 11.88
CA VAL A 157 7.49 -2.23 10.62
C VAL A 157 7.72 -1.26 9.46
N ASN A 158 8.56 -1.61 8.50
CA ASN A 158 8.78 -0.80 7.30
C ASN A 158 8.53 -1.60 6.02
N ASN A 159 7.91 -0.96 5.04
CA ASN A 159 7.76 -1.51 3.70
C ASN A 159 9.13 -1.55 2.98
N VAL A 160 9.26 -2.49 2.04
CA VAL A 160 10.49 -2.76 1.27
C VAL A 160 11.08 -1.51 0.64
N GLU A 161 10.29 -0.74 -0.11
CA GLU A 161 10.77 0.49 -0.78
C GLU A 161 11.27 1.55 0.22
N THR A 162 10.66 1.63 1.41
CA THR A 162 11.13 2.56 2.45
C THR A 162 12.55 2.19 2.90
N LEU A 163 12.81 0.90 3.08
CA LEU A 163 14.13 0.40 3.50
C LEU A 163 15.15 0.50 2.38
N ALA A 164 14.75 0.22 1.14
CA ALA A 164 15.61 0.36 -0.04
C ALA A 164 16.14 1.79 -0.23
N ALA A 165 15.43 2.81 0.23
CA ALA A 165 15.88 4.20 0.17
C ALA A 165 16.94 4.56 1.23
N TYR A 166 17.04 3.81 2.33
CA TYR A 166 17.92 4.18 3.45
C TYR A 166 19.42 4.22 3.10
N PRO A 167 20.00 3.23 2.38
CA PRO A 167 21.41 3.27 2.03
C PRO A 167 21.80 4.56 1.29
N TRP A 168 21.00 4.94 0.28
CA TRP A 168 21.23 6.17 -0.48
C TRP A 168 21.13 7.42 0.38
N ILE A 169 20.15 7.49 1.29
CA ILE A 169 19.97 8.63 2.20
C ILE A 169 21.14 8.74 3.18
N VAL A 170 21.63 7.62 3.71
CA VAL A 170 22.77 7.61 4.64
C VAL A 170 24.06 8.01 3.92
N GLU A 171 24.26 7.52 2.69
CA GLU A 171 25.45 7.83 1.88
C GLU A 171 25.49 9.29 1.43
N ARG A 172 24.36 9.85 0.98
CA ARG A 172 24.31 11.19 0.36
C ARG A 172 23.76 12.29 1.24
N GLY A 173 23.23 11.94 2.41
CA GLY A 173 22.64 12.87 3.37
C GLY A 173 21.15 13.15 3.13
N GLY A 174 20.46 13.47 4.23
CA GLY A 174 19.02 13.75 4.22
C GLY A 174 18.64 14.99 3.39
N ASP A 175 19.49 16.02 3.35
CA ASP A 175 19.23 17.24 2.58
C ASP A 175 19.20 16.96 1.07
N ALA A 176 20.07 16.07 0.58
CA ALA A 176 20.07 15.65 -0.82
C ALA A 176 18.78 14.91 -1.19
N TYR A 177 18.23 14.09 -0.28
CA TYR A 177 16.95 13.42 -0.51
C TYR A 177 15.77 14.40 -0.41
N ALA A 178 15.84 15.38 0.49
CA ALA A 178 14.82 16.40 0.68
C ALA A 178 14.78 17.46 -0.43
N ALA A 179 15.89 17.63 -1.17
CA ALA A 179 15.94 18.46 -2.36
C ALA A 179 15.11 17.89 -3.52
N LEU A 180 14.89 16.56 -3.54
CA LEU A 180 14.00 15.89 -4.47
C LEU A 180 12.56 15.94 -3.97
N GLY A 181 11.62 15.88 -4.91
CA GLY A 181 10.20 15.86 -4.62
C GLY A 181 9.58 17.26 -4.50
N ALA A 182 8.37 17.35 -3.93
CA ALA A 182 7.62 18.61 -3.84
C ALA A 182 6.91 18.80 -2.48
N GLY A 183 6.93 20.03 -1.96
CA GLY A 183 6.15 20.39 -0.77
C GLY A 183 6.53 19.60 0.50
N LYS A 184 5.61 18.80 1.04
CA LYS A 184 5.88 17.88 2.16
C LYS A 184 6.24 16.47 1.69
N SER A 185 5.98 16.18 0.41
CA SER A 185 6.25 14.91 -0.26
C SER A 185 7.67 14.89 -0.85
N ARG A 186 8.64 14.47 -0.03
CA ARG A 186 10.08 14.48 -0.38
C ARG A 186 10.60 13.16 -0.93
N GLY A 187 11.63 13.24 -1.77
CA GLY A 187 12.32 12.10 -2.36
C GLY A 187 11.68 11.56 -3.64
N THR A 188 12.17 10.41 -4.07
CA THR A 188 11.63 9.64 -5.20
C THR A 188 10.58 8.62 -4.75
N LYS A 189 9.80 8.14 -5.71
CA LYS A 189 8.82 7.06 -5.55
C LYS A 189 8.93 6.13 -6.75
N LEU A 190 8.95 4.83 -6.49
CA LEU A 190 8.74 3.82 -7.51
C LEU A 190 7.25 3.72 -7.83
N VAL A 191 6.90 3.82 -9.10
CA VAL A 191 5.54 3.78 -9.61
C VAL A 191 5.41 2.58 -10.52
N SER A 192 4.50 1.66 -10.19
CA SER A 192 4.13 0.56 -11.07
C SER A 192 2.96 0.99 -11.92
N VAL A 193 3.11 0.95 -13.25
CA VAL A 193 2.05 1.32 -14.20
C VAL A 193 1.63 0.08 -14.98
N SER A 194 0.33 -0.19 -14.96
CA SER A 194 -0.29 -1.34 -15.63
C SER A 194 -1.66 -0.98 -16.22
N GLY A 195 -2.34 -1.96 -16.83
CA GLY A 195 -3.62 -1.75 -17.50
C GLY A 195 -3.45 -1.29 -18.95
N HIS A 196 -4.31 -0.38 -19.40
CA HIS A 196 -4.39 0.06 -20.79
C HIS A 196 -3.35 1.14 -21.11
N VAL A 197 -2.07 0.79 -21.03
CA VAL A 197 -0.92 1.63 -21.41
C VAL A 197 -0.02 0.93 -22.42
N ALA A 198 0.66 1.69 -23.28
CA ALA A 198 1.55 1.16 -24.30
C ALA A 198 2.83 0.52 -23.72
N LYS A 199 3.33 1.05 -22.59
CA LYS A 199 4.55 0.61 -21.92
C LYS A 199 4.30 0.40 -20.42
N PRO A 200 3.62 -0.69 -20.03
CA PRO A 200 3.50 -1.03 -18.61
C PRO A 200 4.89 -1.34 -18.03
N GLY A 201 5.11 -1.02 -16.77
CA GLY A 201 6.41 -1.21 -16.14
C GLY A 201 6.56 -0.48 -14.81
N LEU A 202 7.77 -0.53 -14.29
CA LEU A 202 8.18 0.16 -13.07
C LEU A 202 9.02 1.39 -13.44
N PHE A 203 8.66 2.55 -12.89
CA PHE A 203 9.37 3.81 -13.12
C PHE A 203 9.75 4.44 -11.79
N GLU A 204 11.00 4.85 -11.63
CA GLU A 204 11.39 5.72 -10.52
C GLU A 204 11.19 7.18 -10.94
N VAL A 205 10.39 7.92 -10.18
CA VAL A 205 10.10 9.33 -10.45
C VAL A 205 10.24 10.15 -9.19
N GLU A 206 10.50 11.45 -9.33
CA GLU A 206 10.44 12.38 -8.21
C GLU A 206 8.97 12.61 -7.78
N LEU A 207 8.73 12.70 -6.48
CA LEU A 207 7.41 13.08 -5.98
C LEU A 207 7.02 14.48 -6.49
N GLY A 208 5.78 14.64 -6.93
CA GLY A 208 5.32 15.86 -7.61
C GLY A 208 5.46 15.84 -9.13
N THR A 209 6.05 14.79 -9.72
CA THR A 209 5.91 14.53 -11.16
C THR A 209 4.42 14.42 -11.50
N SER A 210 3.97 15.06 -12.58
CA SER A 210 2.56 15.06 -12.97
C SER A 210 2.08 13.68 -13.40
N LEU A 211 0.79 13.37 -13.19
CA LEU A 211 0.20 12.13 -13.69
C LEU A 211 0.31 12.03 -15.22
N ARG A 212 0.21 13.15 -15.94
CA ARG A 212 0.37 13.22 -17.39
C ARG A 212 1.76 12.72 -17.81
N SER A 213 2.82 13.21 -17.18
CA SER A 213 4.18 12.81 -17.53
C SER A 213 4.41 11.33 -17.25
N ILE A 214 3.89 10.82 -16.13
CA ILE A 214 4.00 9.38 -15.81
C ILE A 214 3.24 8.53 -16.84
N LEU A 215 1.97 8.86 -17.10
CA LEU A 215 1.09 8.00 -17.90
C LEU A 215 1.32 8.12 -19.41
N PHE A 216 1.60 9.32 -19.92
CA PHE A 216 1.73 9.56 -21.36
C PHE A 216 3.17 9.64 -21.84
N GLU A 217 4.08 10.25 -21.07
CA GLU A 217 5.48 10.38 -21.49
C GLU A 217 6.29 9.12 -21.16
N LEU A 218 6.18 8.60 -19.93
CA LEU A 218 6.91 7.40 -19.50
C LEU A 218 6.21 6.10 -19.94
N ALA A 219 4.93 5.93 -19.58
CA ALA A 219 4.17 4.71 -19.89
C ALA A 219 3.56 4.70 -21.31
N GLY A 220 3.76 5.76 -22.09
CA GLY A 220 3.42 5.81 -23.53
C GLY A 220 1.93 5.98 -23.85
N GLY A 221 1.09 6.31 -22.87
CA GLY A 221 -0.33 6.59 -23.04
C GLY A 221 -1.17 5.36 -23.39
N VAL A 222 -2.46 5.59 -23.65
CA VAL A 222 -3.40 4.53 -24.02
C VAL A 222 -3.12 4.04 -25.45
N PRO A 223 -2.97 2.72 -25.67
CA PRO A 223 -2.64 2.18 -26.99
C PRO A 223 -3.81 2.29 -27.98
N ASN A 224 -3.50 2.09 -29.27
CA ASN A 224 -4.48 1.98 -30.37
C ASN A 224 -5.35 3.23 -30.61
N GLY A 225 -4.92 4.41 -30.15
CA GLY A 225 -5.65 5.67 -30.36
C GLY A 225 -6.95 5.79 -29.56
N LYS A 226 -7.19 4.90 -28.59
CA LYS A 226 -8.32 4.99 -27.67
C LYS A 226 -8.14 6.13 -26.67
N ARG A 227 -9.24 6.59 -26.10
CA ARG A 227 -9.20 7.65 -25.07
C ARG A 227 -8.91 7.10 -23.68
N PHE A 228 -8.19 7.90 -22.91
CA PHE A 228 -8.01 7.69 -21.47
C PHE A 228 -9.32 7.99 -20.76
N LYS A 229 -9.82 7.05 -19.96
CA LYS A 229 -11.00 7.28 -19.12
C LYS A 229 -10.59 7.70 -17.71
N ALA A 230 -9.77 6.88 -17.08
CA ALA A 230 -9.35 7.08 -15.70
C ALA A 230 -8.09 6.29 -15.35
N VAL A 231 -7.49 6.64 -14.22
CA VAL A 231 -6.42 5.87 -13.57
C VAL A 231 -6.82 5.60 -12.12
N GLN A 232 -6.68 4.35 -11.68
CA GLN A 232 -6.74 4.02 -10.25
C GLN A 232 -5.32 4.09 -9.68
N ILE A 233 -5.11 4.94 -8.67
CA ILE A 233 -3.79 5.17 -8.06
C ILE A 233 -3.84 4.80 -6.58
N GLY A 234 -2.87 4.00 -6.13
CA GLY A 234 -2.73 3.59 -4.74
C GLY A 234 -3.30 2.21 -4.44
N GLY A 235 -3.41 1.36 -5.47
CA GLY A 235 -3.95 0.01 -5.35
C GLY A 235 -5.48 -0.02 -5.22
N PRO A 236 -6.07 -1.10 -4.68
CA PRO A 236 -7.53 -1.26 -4.58
C PRO A 236 -8.17 -0.25 -3.61
N LEU A 237 -7.41 0.26 -2.65
CA LEU A 237 -7.83 1.32 -1.73
C LEU A 237 -7.71 2.72 -2.36
N GLY A 238 -6.99 2.77 -3.48
CA GLY A 238 -6.69 3.96 -4.24
C GLY A 238 -7.89 4.56 -4.95
N GLY A 239 -7.93 5.89 -5.07
CA GLY A 239 -8.98 6.58 -5.81
C GLY A 239 -8.86 6.41 -7.33
N ILE A 240 -9.99 6.61 -8.01
CA ILE A 240 -10.12 6.59 -9.47
C ILE A 240 -10.17 8.05 -9.94
N LEU A 241 -9.16 8.47 -10.68
CA LEU A 241 -9.00 9.85 -11.15
C LEU A 241 -9.18 9.92 -12.67
N GLY A 242 -10.06 10.81 -13.13
CA GLY A 242 -10.33 11.04 -14.56
C GLY A 242 -9.39 12.06 -15.22
N GLU A 243 -9.67 12.39 -16.49
CA GLU A 243 -8.88 13.32 -17.31
C GLU A 243 -8.57 14.67 -16.64
N ALA A 244 -9.51 15.20 -15.86
CA ALA A 244 -9.37 16.48 -15.16
C ALA A 244 -8.18 16.53 -14.17
N HIS A 245 -7.66 15.37 -13.77
CA HIS A 245 -6.58 15.25 -12.80
C HIS A 245 -5.21 14.96 -13.43
N LEU A 246 -5.10 14.89 -14.77
CA LEU A 246 -3.84 14.51 -15.42
C LEU A 246 -2.68 15.47 -15.10
N ASP A 247 -2.95 16.75 -14.91
CA ASP A 247 -1.92 17.74 -14.57
C ASP A 247 -1.65 17.83 -13.07
N LEU A 248 -2.29 16.99 -12.25
CA LEU A 248 -2.09 16.94 -10.82
C LEU A 248 -0.67 16.43 -10.49
N PRO A 249 0.08 17.12 -9.62
CA PRO A 249 1.35 16.62 -9.10
C PRO A 249 1.15 15.34 -8.28
N MET A 250 2.00 14.34 -8.47
CA MET A 250 1.97 13.11 -7.67
C MET A 250 2.60 13.33 -6.29
N THR A 251 1.89 14.05 -5.41
CA THR A 251 2.23 14.21 -3.99
C THR A 251 1.17 13.55 -3.12
N PHE A 252 1.50 13.23 -1.86
CA PHE A 252 0.53 12.68 -0.91
C PHE A 252 -0.63 13.67 -0.67
N GLU A 253 -0.32 14.97 -0.62
CA GLU A 253 -1.28 16.02 -0.31
C GLU A 253 -2.23 16.30 -1.47
N ASP A 254 -1.69 16.47 -2.68
CA ASP A 254 -2.47 16.83 -3.87
C ASP A 254 -3.40 15.69 -4.29
N LEU A 255 -2.92 14.43 -4.21
CA LEU A 255 -3.76 13.27 -4.50
C LEU A 255 -4.88 13.09 -3.47
N ALA A 256 -4.59 13.30 -2.18
CA ALA A 256 -5.62 13.27 -1.14
C ALA A 256 -6.69 14.34 -1.36
N ALA A 257 -6.27 15.56 -1.74
CA ALA A 257 -7.19 16.66 -2.03
C ALA A 257 -8.07 16.39 -3.26
N ALA A 258 -7.58 15.62 -4.23
CA ALA A 258 -8.34 15.20 -5.41
C ALA A 258 -9.25 13.98 -5.17
N GLY A 259 -9.41 13.53 -3.92
CA GLY A 259 -10.23 12.36 -3.60
C GLY A 259 -9.57 11.03 -3.95
N GLY A 260 -8.24 10.99 -4.06
CA GLY A 260 -7.44 9.78 -4.23
C GLY A 260 -6.49 9.55 -3.05
N MET A 261 -5.57 8.59 -3.21
CA MET A 261 -4.48 8.37 -2.27
C MET A 261 -3.27 7.81 -3.01
N LEU A 262 -2.07 8.24 -2.65
CA LEU A 262 -0.86 7.74 -3.33
C LEU A 262 -0.66 6.24 -3.08
N GLY A 263 -0.97 5.74 -1.87
CA GLY A 263 -0.83 4.33 -1.54
C GLY A 263 0.60 3.80 -1.76
N HIS A 264 0.72 2.59 -2.31
CA HIS A 264 1.98 2.05 -2.81
C HIS A 264 2.40 2.66 -4.16
N ALA A 265 1.63 3.59 -4.74
CA ALA A 265 1.83 4.13 -6.10
C ALA A 265 1.77 3.07 -7.22
N GLY A 266 0.94 2.03 -7.02
CA GLY A 266 0.44 1.21 -8.13
C GLY A 266 -0.63 1.98 -8.90
N MET A 267 -0.48 2.04 -10.22
CA MET A 267 -1.35 2.73 -11.16
C MET A 267 -1.95 1.74 -12.16
N VAL A 268 -3.27 1.66 -12.22
CA VAL A 268 -4.00 0.86 -13.21
C VAL A 268 -4.78 1.80 -14.12
N VAL A 269 -4.43 1.82 -15.40
CA VAL A 269 -5.04 2.72 -16.39
C VAL A 269 -6.23 2.06 -17.08
N TYR A 270 -7.32 2.81 -17.21
CA TYR A 270 -8.55 2.41 -17.86
C TYR A 270 -8.79 3.23 -19.13
N ASP A 271 -9.05 2.54 -20.24
CA ASP A 271 -9.49 3.16 -21.49
C ASP A 271 -11.02 3.40 -21.48
N GLU A 272 -11.53 3.97 -22.56
CA GLU A 272 -12.95 4.31 -22.70
C GLU A 272 -13.92 3.10 -22.68
N ASP A 273 -13.43 1.88 -22.90
CA ASP A 273 -14.26 0.66 -22.96
C ASP A 273 -14.48 0.02 -21.57
N VAL A 274 -13.68 0.40 -20.57
CA VAL A 274 -13.78 -0.17 -19.22
C VAL A 274 -15.05 0.31 -18.53
N ASP A 275 -15.84 -0.65 -18.02
CA ASP A 275 -17.01 -0.39 -17.20
C ASP A 275 -16.60 -0.17 -15.73
N LEU A 276 -16.65 1.09 -15.28
CA LEU A 276 -16.23 1.46 -13.92
C LEU A 276 -17.21 0.95 -12.85
N VAL A 277 -18.46 0.62 -13.20
CA VAL A 277 -19.42 0.01 -12.26
C VAL A 277 -18.98 -1.40 -11.89
N ARG A 278 -18.47 -2.16 -12.88
CA ARG A 278 -17.85 -3.48 -12.63
C ARG A 278 -16.57 -3.37 -11.80
N ILE A 279 -15.78 -2.31 -11.99
CA ILE A 279 -14.60 -2.04 -11.14
C ILE A 279 -15.04 -1.82 -9.70
N GLY A 280 -16.00 -0.91 -9.45
CA GLY A 280 -16.54 -0.67 -8.10
C GLY A 280 -17.06 -1.95 -7.41
N ARG A 281 -17.81 -2.77 -8.16
CA ARG A 281 -18.24 -4.10 -7.72
C ARG A 281 -17.06 -5.00 -7.36
N GLY A 282 -16.05 -5.05 -8.22
CA GLY A 282 -14.84 -5.85 -8.02
C GLY A 282 -14.08 -5.46 -6.76
N LEU A 283 -13.96 -4.15 -6.48
CA LEU A 283 -13.29 -3.62 -5.28
C LEU A 283 -14.05 -3.98 -4.00
N MET A 284 -15.37 -3.86 -3.99
CA MET A 284 -16.19 -4.29 -2.85
C MET A 284 -16.11 -5.81 -2.64
N LYS A 285 -16.09 -6.59 -3.73
CA LYS A 285 -15.92 -8.05 -3.64
C LYS A 285 -14.53 -8.43 -3.12
N PHE A 286 -13.48 -7.74 -3.58
CA PHE A 286 -12.12 -7.90 -3.07
C PHE A 286 -12.09 -7.64 -1.56
N CYS A 287 -12.66 -6.52 -1.11
CA CYS A 287 -12.76 -6.22 0.32
C CYS A 287 -13.51 -7.31 1.11
N ALA A 288 -14.59 -7.87 0.55
CA ALA A 288 -15.36 -8.92 1.19
C ALA A 288 -14.58 -10.24 1.35
N VAL A 289 -13.71 -10.57 0.40
CA VAL A 289 -12.86 -11.78 0.44
C VAL A 289 -11.66 -11.58 1.36
N GLU A 290 -11.01 -10.42 1.27
CA GLU A 290 -9.76 -10.11 1.98
C GLU A 290 -9.97 -9.55 3.40
N SER A 291 -11.22 -9.35 3.83
CA SER A 291 -11.51 -8.89 5.18
C SER A 291 -11.14 -9.96 6.21
N CYS A 292 -10.39 -9.58 7.25
CA CYS A 292 -10.20 -10.45 8.42
C CYS A 292 -11.48 -10.66 9.26
N GLY A 293 -12.57 -9.97 8.93
CA GLY A 293 -13.88 -10.15 9.56
C GLY A 293 -14.03 -9.54 10.96
N LYS A 294 -13.06 -8.73 11.42
CA LYS A 294 -13.03 -8.18 12.79
C LYS A 294 -14.07 -7.09 13.04
N CYS A 295 -14.20 -6.11 12.14
CA CYS A 295 -15.10 -4.97 12.30
C CYS A 295 -16.37 -5.14 11.47
N PHE A 296 -17.53 -4.86 12.08
CA PHE A 296 -18.83 -5.00 11.42
C PHE A 296 -18.98 -4.14 10.15
N PRO A 297 -18.55 -2.85 10.14
CA PRO A 297 -18.67 -2.01 8.95
C PRO A 297 -18.00 -2.63 7.73
N CYS A 298 -16.72 -3.01 7.82
CA CYS A 298 -16.00 -3.66 6.72
C CYS A 298 -16.58 -5.03 6.36
N ARG A 299 -16.81 -5.92 7.34
CA ARG A 299 -17.22 -7.31 7.10
C ARG A 299 -18.60 -7.41 6.45
N ILE A 300 -19.55 -6.60 6.92
CA ILE A 300 -20.94 -6.65 6.44
C ILE A 300 -21.12 -5.68 5.28
N GLY A 301 -20.58 -4.46 5.40
CA GLY A 301 -20.72 -3.41 4.39
C GLY A 301 -20.19 -3.81 3.02
N SER A 302 -19.00 -4.42 2.95
CA SER A 302 -18.42 -4.84 1.67
C SER A 302 -19.27 -5.90 0.95
N VAL A 303 -19.87 -6.83 1.69
CA VAL A 303 -20.81 -7.82 1.13
C VAL A 303 -22.09 -7.16 0.64
N ARG A 304 -22.71 -6.28 1.45
CA ARG A 304 -23.93 -5.57 1.06
C ARG A 304 -23.73 -4.65 -0.13
N ALA A 305 -22.61 -3.93 -0.17
CA ALA A 305 -22.23 -3.12 -1.32
C ALA A 305 -22.04 -3.98 -2.59
N THR A 306 -21.41 -5.15 -2.47
CA THR A 306 -21.28 -6.09 -3.59
C THR A 306 -22.64 -6.56 -4.11
N GLU A 307 -23.57 -6.92 -3.22
CA GLU A 307 -24.93 -7.34 -3.58
C GLU A 307 -25.73 -6.22 -4.28
N ILE A 308 -25.56 -4.97 -3.82
CA ILE A 308 -26.16 -3.79 -4.47
C ILE A 308 -25.58 -3.62 -5.88
N PHE A 309 -24.26 -3.69 -6.04
CA PHE A 309 -23.65 -3.63 -7.36
C PHE A 309 -24.12 -4.77 -8.29
N ASP A 310 -24.25 -6.00 -7.78
CA ASP A 310 -24.79 -7.12 -8.56
C ASP A 310 -26.22 -6.82 -9.02
N LYS A 311 -27.07 -6.28 -8.14
CA LYS A 311 -28.43 -5.81 -8.50
C LYS A 311 -28.42 -4.71 -9.56
N VAL A 312 -27.51 -3.75 -9.47
CA VAL A 312 -27.34 -2.67 -10.47
C VAL A 312 -26.92 -3.24 -11.82
N LEU A 313 -25.90 -4.10 -11.86
CA LEU A 313 -25.36 -4.69 -13.08
C LEU A 313 -26.37 -5.62 -13.78
N GLU A 314 -27.31 -6.20 -13.05
CA GLU A 314 -28.44 -6.98 -13.58
C GLU A 314 -29.60 -6.12 -14.10
N GLY A 315 -29.49 -4.78 -14.08
CA GLY A 315 -30.54 -3.86 -14.53
C GLY A 315 -31.73 -3.77 -13.56
N ARG A 316 -31.55 -4.19 -12.31
CA ARG A 316 -32.57 -4.14 -11.25
C ARG A 316 -32.30 -3.04 -10.22
N GLY A 317 -31.25 -2.24 -10.41
CA GLY A 317 -30.86 -1.15 -9.52
C GLY A 317 -31.85 0.00 -9.53
N THR A 318 -31.93 0.72 -8.42
CA THR A 318 -32.76 1.91 -8.25
C THR A 318 -31.94 3.05 -7.65
N GLN A 319 -32.45 4.29 -7.73
CA GLN A 319 -31.80 5.44 -7.07
C GLN A 319 -31.62 5.22 -5.56
N ALA A 320 -32.59 4.57 -4.90
CA ALA A 320 -32.50 4.24 -3.47
C ALA A 320 -31.36 3.24 -3.18
N ASP A 321 -31.03 2.35 -4.11
CA ASP A 321 -29.89 1.45 -3.97
C ASP A 321 -28.55 2.23 -4.06
N ILE A 322 -28.49 3.26 -4.91
CA ILE A 322 -27.32 4.14 -5.05
C ILE A 322 -27.12 4.99 -3.78
N GLU A 323 -28.21 5.51 -3.21
CA GLU A 323 -28.20 6.23 -1.94
C GLU A 323 -27.72 5.33 -0.79
N LEU A 324 -28.29 4.13 -0.68
CA LEU A 324 -27.86 3.14 0.31
C LEU A 324 -26.40 2.73 0.14
N LEU A 325 -25.91 2.60 -1.11
CA LEU A 325 -24.51 2.35 -1.38
C LEU A 325 -23.62 3.47 -0.83
N GLY A 326 -24.04 4.73 -0.99
CA GLY A 326 -23.36 5.89 -0.38
C GLY A 326 -23.31 5.82 1.15
N GLU A 327 -24.41 5.47 1.81
CA GLU A 327 -24.47 5.30 3.27
C GLU A 327 -23.55 4.18 3.78
N ILE A 328 -23.53 3.05 3.06
CA ILE A 328 -22.62 1.93 3.37
C ILE A 328 -21.16 2.38 3.21
N ASN A 329 -20.87 3.12 2.14
CA ASN A 329 -19.55 3.63 1.83
C ASN A 329 -19.01 4.51 2.96
N GLU A 330 -19.82 5.47 3.41
CA GLU A 330 -19.50 6.36 4.52
C GLU A 330 -19.33 5.59 5.83
N THR A 331 -20.25 4.67 6.14
CA THR A 331 -20.18 3.83 7.33
C THR A 331 -18.90 2.99 7.37
N MET A 332 -18.49 2.42 6.24
CA MET A 332 -17.24 1.69 6.11
C MET A 332 -16.03 2.60 6.32
N ARG A 333 -16.04 3.80 5.72
CA ARG A 333 -14.96 4.80 5.80
C ARG A 333 -14.68 5.22 7.24
N VAL A 334 -15.72 5.55 8.00
CA VAL A 334 -15.58 6.06 9.38
C VAL A 334 -15.54 4.97 10.45
N GLY A 335 -16.15 3.81 10.18
CA GLY A 335 -16.34 2.74 11.18
C GLY A 335 -15.34 1.58 11.10
N SER A 336 -14.52 1.50 10.05
CA SER A 336 -13.56 0.40 9.89
C SER A 336 -12.30 0.60 10.72
N LEU A 337 -11.77 -0.49 11.28
CA LEU A 337 -10.57 -0.45 12.13
C LEU A 337 -9.25 -0.23 11.37
N CYS A 338 -9.23 -0.49 10.06
CA CYS A 338 -8.01 -0.47 9.26
C CYS A 338 -8.24 0.09 7.85
N ALA A 339 -7.14 0.36 7.16
CA ALA A 339 -7.13 0.98 5.84
C ALA A 339 -7.87 0.16 4.77
N LEU A 340 -7.94 -1.18 4.86
CA LEU A 340 -8.74 -1.97 3.91
C LEU A 340 -10.21 -1.53 3.92
N GLY A 341 -10.84 -1.59 5.10
CA GLY A 341 -12.25 -1.23 5.22
C GLY A 341 -12.51 0.27 5.07
N GLY A 342 -11.55 1.11 5.51
CA GLY A 342 -11.69 2.57 5.43
C GLY A 342 -11.32 3.17 4.06
N GLY A 343 -10.49 2.49 3.28
CA GLY A 343 -9.92 2.96 2.01
C GLY A 343 -10.65 2.45 0.77
N ILE A 344 -11.15 1.20 0.75
CA ILE A 344 -12.00 0.69 -0.35
C ILE A 344 -13.17 1.64 -0.70
N PRO A 345 -13.78 2.34 0.27
CA PRO A 345 -14.78 3.35 -0.03
C PRO A 345 -14.37 4.48 -0.98
N ILE A 346 -13.09 4.86 -1.02
CA ILE A 346 -12.59 6.01 -1.78
C ILE A 346 -12.87 5.86 -3.30
N PRO A 347 -12.40 4.80 -3.99
CA PRO A 347 -12.70 4.62 -5.41
C PRO A 347 -14.18 4.45 -5.71
N VAL A 348 -14.96 3.88 -4.78
CA VAL A 348 -16.43 3.76 -4.94
C VAL A 348 -17.10 5.12 -4.83
N GLU A 349 -16.62 5.99 -3.94
CA GLU A 349 -17.08 7.38 -3.86
C GLU A 349 -16.76 8.16 -5.13
N ASN A 350 -15.56 7.98 -5.69
CA ASN A 350 -15.21 8.59 -6.97
C ASN A 350 -16.17 8.12 -8.09
N LEU A 351 -16.51 6.84 -8.13
CA LEU A 351 -17.51 6.31 -9.06
C LEU A 351 -18.88 6.99 -8.88
N LEU A 352 -19.36 7.09 -7.63
CA LEU A 352 -20.69 7.63 -7.32
C LEU A 352 -20.81 9.15 -7.53
N THR A 353 -19.69 9.86 -7.57
CA THR A 353 -19.65 11.33 -7.68
C THR A 353 -19.12 11.78 -9.04
N SER A 354 -17.88 11.44 -9.36
CA SER A 354 -17.15 11.92 -10.54
C SER A 354 -17.48 11.12 -11.81
N PHE A 355 -17.95 9.89 -11.66
CA PHE A 355 -18.33 9.01 -12.77
C PHE A 355 -19.79 8.55 -12.67
N VAL A 356 -20.67 9.36 -12.05
CA VAL A 356 -22.09 9.01 -11.86
C VAL A 356 -22.80 8.66 -13.18
N SER A 357 -22.38 9.26 -14.30
CA SER A 357 -22.91 8.95 -15.64
C SER A 357 -22.64 7.51 -16.09
N GLU A 358 -21.67 6.80 -15.50
CA GLU A 358 -21.47 5.36 -15.77
C GLU A 358 -22.65 4.54 -15.22
N LEU A 359 -23.32 5.00 -14.16
CA LEU A 359 -24.48 4.34 -13.56
C LEU A 359 -25.75 4.50 -14.41
N ASP A 360 -25.85 5.54 -15.24
CA ASP A 360 -27.03 5.80 -16.09
C ASP A 360 -27.34 4.64 -17.05
N ARG A 361 -26.33 3.84 -17.41
CA ARG A 361 -26.50 2.64 -18.25
C ARG A 361 -27.35 1.57 -17.58
N TYR A 362 -27.38 1.57 -16.25
CA TYR A 362 -28.04 0.55 -15.41
C TYR A 362 -29.23 1.11 -14.64
N VAL A 363 -29.17 2.37 -14.23
CA VAL A 363 -30.19 3.09 -13.47
C VAL A 363 -30.42 4.43 -14.17
N PRO A 364 -31.37 4.53 -15.12
CA PRO A 364 -31.57 5.76 -15.88
C PRO A 364 -31.87 6.98 -15.01
N GLY A 365 -31.09 8.04 -15.17
CA GLY A 365 -31.24 9.27 -14.38
C GLY A 365 -30.63 9.16 -12.99
N ALA A 366 -29.61 8.31 -12.83
CA ALA A 366 -28.88 8.14 -11.59
C ALA A 366 -28.29 9.47 -11.13
N LYS A 367 -28.45 9.75 -9.85
CA LYS A 367 -27.88 10.94 -9.20
C LYS A 367 -26.88 10.51 -8.16
N ALA A 368 -25.87 11.35 -7.97
CA ALA A 368 -24.92 11.18 -6.90
C ALA A 368 -25.67 11.12 -5.55
N PRO A 369 -25.26 10.25 -4.63
CA PRO A 369 -25.89 10.16 -3.31
C PRO A 369 -25.74 11.49 -2.56
N VAL A 370 -26.76 11.87 -1.81
CA VAL A 370 -26.68 13.00 -0.88
C VAL A 370 -26.01 12.48 0.38
N VAL A 371 -24.69 12.69 0.49
CA VAL A 371 -23.94 12.33 1.69
C VAL A 371 -24.36 13.27 2.82
N VAL A 372 -24.87 12.71 3.93
CA VAL A 372 -25.33 13.44 5.12
C VAL A 372 -24.19 13.66 6.11
#